data_AF-A0A0F3RDB0-F1
#
_entry.id   AF-A0A0F3RDB0-F1
#
_cell.length_a   1.000
_cell.length_b   1.000
_cell.length_c   1.000
_cell.angle_alpha   90.00
_cell.angle_beta   90.00
_cell.angle_gamma   90.00
#
_symmetry.space_group_name_H-M   'P 1'
#
loop_
_entity.id
_entity.type
_entity.pdbx_description
1 polymer ?
#
loop_
_entity_poly.entity_id
_entity_poly.type
_entity_poly.pdbx_seq_one_letter_code
_entity_poly.pdbx_strand_id
1 'polypeptide(L)'
;MSVNNLEKPGPFLQWVGGKRKIADQLTKFIPSGLNNYYEPFLGGGALFFHVRDKFNHCFLSDINLDLVTSYNAVKKNPEQVSKLLDFHKEQHSKEHYYQVRSNKAAI
;
A
#
# COMPACT_ATOMS: atom_id res chain seq x y z
N MET A 1 -20.34 15.75 -14.58
CA MET A 1 -20.76 15.08 -13.34
C MET A 1 -19.65 15.31 -12.33
N SER A 2 -19.97 15.92 -11.19
CA SER A 2 -18.99 16.31 -10.18
C SER A 2 -18.42 15.07 -9.49
N VAL A 3 -17.16 14.73 -9.75
CA VAL A 3 -16.40 13.74 -8.97
C VAL A 3 -15.88 14.43 -7.71
N ASN A 4 -16.79 14.69 -6.78
CA ASN A 4 -16.46 15.12 -5.42
C ASN A 4 -16.62 13.93 -4.48
N ASN A 5 -15.63 13.05 -4.47
CA ASN A 5 -15.30 12.23 -3.32
C ASN A 5 -13.78 12.04 -3.35
N LEU A 6 -13.04 12.85 -2.58
CA LEU A 6 -11.62 12.57 -2.34
C LEU A 6 -11.58 11.32 -1.45
N GLU A 7 -11.61 10.14 -2.07
CA GLU A 7 -11.52 8.89 -1.34
C GLU A 7 -10.24 8.88 -0.52
N LYS A 8 -10.37 8.56 0.77
CA LYS A 8 -9.20 8.41 1.63
C LYS A 8 -8.29 7.33 1.03
N PRO A 9 -6.97 7.59 0.91
CA PRO A 9 -6.06 6.60 0.36
C PRO A 9 -6.08 5.35 1.21
N GLY A 10 -6.01 4.20 0.55
CA GLY A 10 -6.08 2.89 1.19
C GLY A 10 -5.03 1.92 0.67
N PRO A 11 -4.95 0.71 1.26
CA PRO A 11 -4.08 -0.34 0.76
C PRO A 11 -4.38 -0.68 -0.70
N PHE A 12 -3.36 -0.61 -1.57
CA PHE A 12 -3.47 -0.95 -2.99
C PHE A 12 -3.09 -2.41 -3.31
N LEU A 13 -2.44 -3.12 -2.38
CA LEU A 13 -2.12 -4.55 -2.52
C LEU A 13 -3.13 -5.42 -1.79
N GLN A 14 -3.46 -6.56 -2.39
CA GLN A 14 -4.10 -7.66 -1.67
C GLN A 14 -3.04 -8.37 -0.83
N TRP A 15 -3.25 -8.41 0.48
CA TRP A 15 -2.28 -8.96 1.42
C TRP A 15 -2.96 -9.90 2.42
N VAL A 16 -2.36 -11.08 2.60
CA VAL A 16 -2.82 -12.06 3.59
C VAL A 16 -2.66 -11.46 5.00
N GLY A 17 -3.67 -11.61 5.85
CA GLY A 17 -3.67 -11.02 7.19
C GLY A 17 -3.99 -9.51 7.21
N GLY A 18 -4.58 -8.97 6.13
CA GLY A 18 -5.04 -7.58 6.07
C GLY A 18 -6.01 -7.24 7.20
N LYS A 19 -5.64 -6.27 8.05
CA LYS A 19 -6.39 -5.86 9.24
C LYS A 19 -7.66 -5.02 8.97
N ARG A 20 -8.09 -4.90 7.70
CA ARG A 20 -9.21 -4.03 7.29
C ARG A 20 -10.50 -4.29 8.10
N LYS A 21 -10.83 -5.55 8.36
CA LYS A 21 -12.05 -5.95 9.10
C LYS A 21 -12.01 -5.62 10.61
N ILE A 22 -10.82 -5.45 11.17
CA ILE A 22 -10.61 -5.22 12.61
C ILE A 22 -10.05 -3.82 12.91
N ALA A 23 -9.79 -3.00 11.89
CA ALA A 23 -9.13 -1.71 12.03
C ALA A 23 -9.90 -0.79 13.01
N ASP A 24 -11.22 -0.67 12.84
CA ASP A 24 -12.08 0.11 13.73
C ASP A 24 -11.96 -0.32 15.20
N GLN A 25 -11.88 -1.63 15.46
CA GLN A 25 -11.74 -2.16 16.81
C GLN A 25 -10.37 -1.82 17.38
N LEU A 26 -9.30 -2.00 16.60
CA LEU A 26 -7.94 -1.69 17.01
C LEU A 26 -7.76 -0.20 17.34
N THR A 27 -8.43 0.70 16.61
CA THR A 27 -8.29 2.15 16.86
C THR A 27 -8.75 2.61 18.23
N LYS A 28 -9.66 1.86 18.87
CA LYS A 28 -10.18 2.18 20.21
C LYS A 28 -9.12 2.02 21.30
N PHE A 29 -8.07 1.25 21.02
CA PHE A 29 -6.97 0.97 21.95
C PHE A 29 -5.74 1.84 21.69
N ILE A 30 -5.78 2.73 20.68
CA ILE A 30 -4.70 3.66 20.40
C ILE A 30 -4.81 4.84 21.38
N PRO A 31 -3.78 5.11 22.22
CA PRO A 31 -3.78 6.25 23.12
C PRO A 31 -3.90 7.58 22.37
N SER A 32 -4.56 8.57 22.99
CA SER A 32 -4.60 9.94 22.49
C SER A 32 -3.28 10.68 22.75
N GLY A 33 -3.04 11.77 22.01
CA GLY A 33 -1.88 12.65 22.23
C GLY A 33 -0.55 12.11 21.72
N LEU A 34 -0.54 10.98 21.00
CA LEU A 34 0.67 10.45 20.37
C LEU A 34 1.01 11.24 19.11
N ASN A 35 2.28 11.63 18.98
CA ASN A 35 2.77 12.35 17.80
C ASN A 35 3.13 11.41 16.63
N ASN A 36 3.67 10.24 16.97
CA ASN A 36 4.31 9.33 16.03
C ASN A 36 3.63 7.96 16.03
N TYR A 37 3.48 7.37 14.85
CA TYR A 37 2.99 6.01 14.64
C TYR A 37 4.10 5.13 14.09
N TYR A 38 4.24 3.92 14.63
CA TYR A 38 5.21 2.93 14.17
C TYR A 38 4.47 1.62 13.85
N GLU A 39 4.60 1.12 12.62
CA GLU A 39 4.06 -0.18 12.21
C GLU A 39 5.19 -1.05 11.64
N PRO A 40 5.80 -1.93 12.47
CA PRO A 40 6.97 -2.70 12.06
C PRO A 40 6.67 -3.86 11.11
N PHE A 41 5.38 -4.25 11.02
CA PHE A 41 4.85 -5.31 10.17
C PHE A 41 3.71 -4.76 9.34
N LEU A 42 4.06 -3.90 8.36
CA LEU A 42 3.09 -3.16 7.56
C LEU A 42 2.12 -4.10 6.84
N GLY A 43 2.63 -5.14 6.16
CA GLY A 43 1.87 -5.90 5.18
C GLY A 43 1.16 -4.96 4.19
N GLY A 44 -0.15 -5.12 4.02
CA GLY A 44 -0.96 -4.20 3.20
C GLY A 44 -1.18 -2.80 3.81
N GLY A 45 -0.74 -2.49 5.04
CA GLY A 45 -0.90 -1.17 5.66
C GLY A 45 -2.34 -0.79 6.01
N ALA A 46 -3.21 -1.79 6.23
CA ALA A 46 -4.63 -1.55 6.51
C ALA A 46 -4.87 -0.69 7.75
N LEU A 47 -4.10 -0.89 8.83
CA LEU A 47 -4.23 -0.08 10.03
C LEU A 47 -3.63 1.31 9.82
N PHE A 48 -2.40 1.40 9.27
CA PHE A 48 -1.78 2.67 8.88
C PHE A 48 -2.75 3.60 8.13
N PHE A 49 -3.33 3.16 7.00
CA PHE A 49 -4.23 4.03 6.22
C PHE A 49 -5.49 4.45 6.98
N HIS A 50 -5.93 3.60 7.91
CA HIS A 50 -7.11 3.88 8.73
C HIS A 50 -6.82 4.90 9.85
N VAL A 51 -5.57 5.00 10.33
CA VAL A 51 -5.20 5.88 11.47
C VAL A 51 -4.25 7.01 11.12
N ARG A 52 -3.71 7.07 9.88
CA ARG A 52 -2.65 8.01 9.48
C ARG A 52 -2.94 9.48 9.82
N ASP A 53 -4.20 9.90 9.73
CA ASP A 53 -4.60 11.29 9.97
C ASP A 53 -4.53 11.67 11.46
N LYS A 54 -4.35 10.70 12.36
CA LYS A 54 -4.21 10.91 13.81
C LYS A 54 -2.78 11.22 14.25
N PHE A 55 -1.80 11.15 13.36
CA PHE A 55 -0.38 11.24 13.70
C PHE A 55 0.36 12.21 12.76
N ASN A 56 1.37 12.89 13.29
CA ASN A 56 2.21 13.80 12.51
C ASN A 56 3.25 13.06 11.67
N HIS A 57 3.80 11.96 12.21
CA HIS A 57 4.76 11.11 11.51
C HIS A 57 4.38 9.64 11.63
N CYS A 58 4.51 8.90 10.53
CA CYS A 58 4.29 7.47 10.46
C CYS A 58 5.56 6.78 9.94
N PHE A 59 6.07 5.82 10.70
CA PHE A 59 7.24 5.02 10.39
C PHE A 59 6.80 3.59 10.11
N LEU A 60 6.97 3.15 8.87
CA LEU A 60 6.46 1.88 8.38
C LEU A 60 7.63 1.01 7.97
N SER A 61 7.60 -0.26 8.37
CA SER A 61 8.56 -1.25 7.91
C SER A 61 7.91 -2.59 7.64
N ASP A 62 8.59 -3.40 6.85
CA ASP A 62 8.31 -4.82 6.66
C ASP A 62 9.62 -5.50 6.24
N ILE A 63 9.73 -6.81 6.48
CA ILE A 63 10.91 -7.58 6.05
C ILE A 63 10.88 -7.85 4.54
N ASN A 64 9.70 -7.81 3.91
CA ASN A 64 9.55 -8.00 2.48
C ASN A 64 10.03 -6.76 1.70
N LEU A 65 11.20 -6.86 1.07
CA LEU A 65 11.80 -5.74 0.32
C LEU A 65 10.96 -5.35 -0.91
N ASP A 66 10.32 -6.29 -1.59
CA ASP A 66 9.47 -5.99 -2.76
C ASP A 66 8.25 -5.16 -2.35
N LEU A 67 7.68 -5.46 -1.17
CA LEU A 67 6.60 -4.69 -0.59
C LEU A 67 7.05 -3.26 -0.29
N VAL A 68 8.15 -3.10 0.45
CA VAL A 68 8.71 -1.78 0.80
C VAL A 68 9.07 -0.98 -0.46
N THR A 69 9.67 -1.64 -1.46
CA THR A 69 9.99 -1.04 -2.76
C THR A 69 8.74 -0.59 -3.49
N SER A 70 7.68 -1.40 -3.51
CA SER A 70 6.40 -1.06 -4.14
C SER A 70 5.77 0.18 -3.53
N TYR A 71 5.71 0.27 -2.19
CA TYR A 71 5.20 1.46 -1.50
C TYR A 71 6.05 2.70 -1.79
N ASN A 72 7.37 2.58 -1.81
CA ASN A 72 8.26 3.69 -2.13
C ASN A 72 8.15 4.14 -3.58
N ALA A 73 7.97 3.22 -4.53
CA ALA A 73 7.75 3.53 -5.95
C ALA A 73 6.45 4.34 -6.14
N VAL A 74 5.35 3.88 -5.53
CA VAL A 74 4.06 4.59 -5.57
C VAL A 74 4.16 5.95 -4.88
N LYS A 75 4.85 6.05 -3.74
CA LYS A 75 5.09 7.31 -3.03
C LYS A 75 5.88 8.31 -3.87
N LYS A 76 6.91 7.84 -4.58
CA LYS A 76 7.84 8.70 -5.32
C LYS A 76 7.30 9.15 -6.66
N ASN A 77 6.64 8.26 -7.42
CA ASN A 77 6.24 8.56 -8.79
C ASN A 77 4.94 7.82 -9.19
N PRO A 78 3.79 8.19 -8.59
CA PRO A 78 2.54 7.44 -8.76
C PRO A 78 2.06 7.39 -10.21
N GLU A 79 2.27 8.46 -10.99
CA GLU A 79 1.89 8.53 -12.40
C GLU A 79 2.68 7.53 -13.26
N GLN A 80 4.00 7.42 -13.01
CA GLN A 80 4.85 6.47 -13.73
C GLN A 80 4.46 5.03 -13.41
N VAL A 81 4.17 4.73 -12.14
CA VAL A 81 3.69 3.42 -11.73
C VAL A 81 2.35 3.12 -12.42
N SER A 82 1.41 4.08 -12.42
CA SER A 82 0.11 3.91 -13.10
C SER A 82 0.29 3.59 -14.58
N LYS A 83 1.13 4.35 -15.29
CA LYS A 83 1.40 4.13 -16.71
C LYS A 83 1.97 2.74 -17.01
N LEU A 84 2.89 2.24 -16.16
CA LEU A 84 3.43 0.89 -16.28
C LEU A 84 2.37 -0.18 -16.01
N LEU A 85 1.51 0.03 -15.02
CA LEU A 85 0.39 -0.87 -14.72
C LEU A 85 -0.61 -0.92 -15.89
N ASP A 86 -0.92 0.23 -16.52
CA ASP A 86 -1.78 0.30 -17.69
C ASP A 86 -1.19 -0.48 -18.88
N PHE A 87 0.12 -0.36 -19.13
CA PHE A 87 0.82 -1.18 -20.12
C PHE A 87 0.66 -2.68 -19.85
N HIS A 88 0.87 -3.13 -18.61
CA HIS A 88 0.69 -4.55 -18.26
C HIS A 88 -0.76 -5.01 -18.37
N LYS A 89 -1.72 -4.12 -18.09
CA LYS A 89 -3.16 -4.38 -18.22
C LYS A 89 -3.57 -4.55 -19.68
N GLU A 90 -3.07 -3.71 -20.59
CA GLU A 90 -3.34 -3.82 -22.03
C GLU A 90 -2.82 -5.14 -22.62
N GLN A 91 -1.69 -5.65 -22.11
CA GLN A 91 -1.06 -6.89 -22.56
C GLN A 91 -1.53 -8.13 -21.76
N HIS A 92 -2.59 -8.02 -20.96
CA HIS A 92 -3.00 -9.06 -20.01
C HIS A 92 -3.32 -10.39 -20.72
N SER A 93 -2.46 -11.38 -20.50
CA SER A 93 -2.61 -12.75 -20.99
C SER A 93 -1.85 -13.69 -20.06
N LYS A 94 -2.13 -15.00 -20.16
CA LYS A 94 -1.40 -16.03 -19.43
C LYS A 94 0.08 -16.01 -19.82
N GLU A 95 0.36 -15.86 -21.11
CA GLU A 95 1.68 -15.83 -21.71
C GLU A 95 2.48 -14.64 -21.20
N HIS A 96 1.89 -13.44 -21.25
CA HIS A 96 2.51 -12.21 -20.73
C HIS A 96 2.80 -12.30 -19.23
N TYR A 97 1.87 -12.85 -18.43
CA TYR A 97 2.09 -13.05 -17.00
C TYR A 97 3.34 -13.91 -16.72
N TYR A 98 3.48 -15.05 -17.41
CA TYR A 98 4.65 -15.92 -17.19
C TYR A 98 5.95 -15.31 -17.71
N GLN A 99 5.90 -14.53 -18.80
CA GLN A 99 7.05 -13.76 -19.29
C GLN A 99 7.52 -12.76 -18.22
N VAL A 100 6.62 -11.90 -17.72
CA VAL A 100 6.94 -10.92 -16.67
C VAL A 100 7.44 -11.60 -15.41
N ARG A 101 6.82 -12.71 -14.98
CA ARG A 101 7.24 -13.48 -13.80
C ARG A 101 8.63 -14.09 -13.94
N SER A 102 9.03 -14.47 -15.16
CA SER A 102 10.37 -15.02 -15.43
C SER A 102 11.47 -13.95 -15.48
N ASN A 103 11.10 -12.67 -15.64
CA ASN A 103 12.06 -11.57 -15.65
C ASN A 103 12.65 -11.39 -14.26
N LYS A 104 13.87 -11.91 -14.07
CA LYS A 104 14.73 -11.53 -12.95
C LYS A 104 15.31 -10.14 -13.24
N ALA A 105 14.48 -9.11 -13.16
CA ALA A 105 15.03 -7.77 -12.99
C ALA A 105 15.85 -7.78 -11.69
N ALA A 106 17.14 -7.51 -11.81
CA ALA A 106 18.12 -7.61 -10.73
C ALA A 106 17.68 -6.80 -9.50
N ILE A 107 17.69 -7.46 -8.35
CA ILE A 107 17.99 -6.81 -7.06
C ILE A 107 19.50 -6.64 -7.02
#